data_AF-A0A255TL07-F1
#
_entry.id   AF-A0A255TL07-F1
#
_cell.length_a   1.000
_cell.length_b   1.000
_cell.length_c   1.000
_cell.angle_alpha   90.00
_cell.angle_beta   90.00
_cell.angle_gamma   90.00
#
_symmetry.space_group_name_H-M   'P 1'
#
loop_
_entity.id
_entity.type
_entity.pdbx_description
1 polymer ?
#
loop_
_entity_poly.entity_id
_entity_poly.type
_entity_poly.pdbx_seq_one_letter_code
_entity_poly.pdbx_strand_id
1 'polypeptide(L)'
;MSLLTRRLFVLLTIGVTFPLLAIASGSLETKKTMDWNPVMDAIIQVESEGNARAVKGNSCGAMQITPVLVKDCNRILRMRGSNKRYTLADRFSISKSRAMFLLIQSFYNPQNNVEQAIRAWNGGQNYTVASTQRYLEKVKRHLY
;
A
#
# COMPACT_ATOMS: atom_id res chain seq x y z
N MET A 1 10.36 -72.10 1.88
CA MET A 1 8.97 -72.42 2.27
C MET A 1 8.07 -71.23 1.89
N SER A 2 7.30 -71.45 0.82
CA SER A 2 6.11 -70.74 0.27
C SER A 2 5.88 -69.26 0.60
N LEU A 3 5.94 -68.33 -0.36
CA LEU A 3 4.94 -68.04 -1.41
C LEU A 3 3.52 -67.77 -0.87
N LEU A 4 3.14 -66.49 -0.89
CA LEU A 4 1.91 -65.97 -1.49
C LEU A 4 0.74 -66.96 -1.64
N THR A 5 -0.32 -66.79 -0.86
CA THR A 5 -1.69 -67.11 -1.31
C THR A 5 -2.75 -66.20 -0.67
N ARG A 6 -3.28 -65.30 -1.52
CA ARG A 6 -4.70 -65.02 -1.77
C ARG A 6 -5.68 -65.09 -0.58
N ARG A 7 -6.23 -63.93 -0.21
CA ARG A 7 -7.63 -63.83 0.25
C ARG A 7 -8.40 -62.91 -0.70
N LEU A 8 -9.24 -63.55 -1.50
CA LEU A 8 -10.27 -62.97 -2.34
C LEU A 8 -11.48 -62.69 -1.45
N PHE A 9 -11.84 -61.42 -1.22
CA PHE A 9 -13.19 -61.03 -0.85
C PHE A 9 -13.61 -59.84 -1.70
N VAL A 10 -14.51 -60.17 -2.62
CA VAL A 10 -15.31 -59.30 -3.48
C VAL A 10 -16.17 -58.39 -2.61
N LEU A 11 -16.24 -57.09 -2.93
CA LEU A 11 -17.50 -56.34 -3.07
C LEU A 11 -17.22 -54.93 -3.58
N LEU A 12 -17.71 -54.70 -4.81
CA LEU A 12 -17.95 -53.39 -5.40
C LEU A 12 -18.64 -52.47 -4.38
N THR A 13 -17.99 -51.37 -4.03
CA THR A 13 -18.70 -50.14 -3.68
C THR A 13 -18.21 -49.05 -4.64
N ILE A 14 -18.95 -48.94 -5.73
CA ILE A 14 -18.97 -47.76 -6.60
C ILE A 14 -19.56 -46.63 -5.75
N GLY A 15 -18.71 -45.98 -4.95
CA GLY A 15 -18.99 -44.68 -4.36
C GLY A 15 -18.48 -43.64 -5.34
N VAL A 16 -19.33 -43.25 -6.29
CA VAL A 16 -19.07 -42.13 -7.19
C VAL A 16 -18.80 -40.90 -6.32
N THR A 17 -17.53 -40.58 -6.11
CA THR A 17 -17.15 -39.27 -5.59
C THR A 17 -17.49 -38.30 -6.69
N PHE A 18 -18.65 -37.66 -6.59
CA PHE A 18 -18.91 -36.43 -7.31
C PHE A 18 -17.96 -35.38 -6.73
N PRO A 19 -16.90 -34.94 -7.42
CA PRO A 19 -16.33 -33.65 -7.08
C PRO A 19 -17.42 -32.63 -7.40
N LEU A 20 -18.04 -32.05 -6.36
CA LEU A 20 -18.81 -30.84 -6.52
C LEU A 20 -17.81 -29.77 -6.98
N LEU A 21 -17.75 -29.58 -8.30
CA LEU A 21 -17.02 -28.49 -8.91
C LEU A 21 -17.79 -27.22 -8.54
N ALA A 22 -17.46 -26.63 -7.40
CA ALA A 22 -17.89 -25.29 -7.07
C ALA A 22 -17.23 -24.35 -8.09
N ILE A 23 -17.93 -24.07 -9.18
CA ILE A 23 -17.58 -22.97 -10.07
C ILE A 23 -17.89 -21.72 -9.25
N ALA A 24 -16.89 -21.23 -8.52
CA ALA A 24 -16.89 -19.87 -8.07
C ALA A 24 -16.86 -19.00 -9.34
N SER A 25 -18.03 -18.56 -9.79
CA SER A 25 -18.18 -17.42 -10.69
C SER A 25 -17.81 -16.16 -9.92
N GLY A 26 -16.54 -16.10 -9.48
CA GLY A 26 -15.91 -14.84 -9.16
C GLY A 26 -15.84 -14.08 -10.47
N SER A 27 -16.71 -13.10 -10.63
CA SER A 27 -16.43 -12.02 -11.57
C SER A 27 -14.99 -11.63 -11.31
N LEU A 28 -14.14 -11.73 -12.34
CA LEU A 28 -12.87 -11.05 -12.37
C LEU A 28 -13.21 -9.56 -12.36
N GLU A 29 -13.61 -9.04 -11.21
CA GLU A 29 -13.52 -7.62 -10.93
C GLU A 29 -12.05 -7.31 -11.09
N THR A 30 -11.69 -6.80 -12.26
CA THR A 30 -10.43 -6.13 -12.49
C THR A 30 -10.37 -5.04 -11.44
N LYS A 31 -9.71 -5.34 -10.30
CA LYS A 31 -9.58 -4.43 -9.17
C LYS A 31 -8.98 -3.15 -9.71
N LYS A 32 -9.83 -2.15 -9.96
CA LYS A 32 -9.42 -0.87 -10.54
C LYS A 32 -8.31 -0.33 -9.66
N THR A 33 -7.10 -0.25 -10.20
CA THR A 33 -5.95 0.27 -9.47
C THR A 33 -6.21 1.74 -9.19
N MET A 34 -6.20 2.13 -7.90
CA MET A 34 -6.38 3.50 -7.47
C MET A 34 -5.33 4.40 -8.13
N ASP A 35 -5.77 5.44 -8.86
CA ASP A 35 -4.88 6.48 -9.36
C ASP A 35 -4.62 7.50 -8.25
N TRP A 36 -3.39 7.46 -7.72
CA TRP A 36 -2.96 8.36 -6.65
C TRP A 36 -2.42 9.70 -7.16
N ASN A 37 -2.28 9.90 -8.48
CA ASN A 37 -1.68 11.12 -9.00
C ASN A 37 -2.41 12.40 -8.57
N PRO A 38 -3.74 12.50 -8.68
CA PRO A 38 -4.46 13.70 -8.24
C PRO A 38 -4.23 14.00 -6.75
N VAL A 39 -4.20 12.97 -5.90
CA VAL A 39 -3.94 13.11 -4.46
C VAL A 39 -2.51 13.60 -4.19
N MET A 40 -1.51 13.02 -4.88
CA MET A 40 -0.12 13.44 -4.74
C MET A 40 0.12 14.86 -5.26
N ASP A 41 -0.55 15.26 -6.34
CA ASP A 41 -0.44 16.62 -6.89
C ASP A 41 -1.05 17.64 -5.92
N ALA A 42 -2.23 17.36 -5.36
CA ALA A 42 -2.85 18.19 -4.34
C ALA A 42 -2.00 18.31 -3.07
N ILE A 43 -1.38 17.22 -2.60
CA ILE A 43 -0.44 17.24 -1.47
C ILE A 43 0.79 18.09 -1.80
N ILE A 44 1.40 17.94 -2.98
CA ILE A 44 2.56 18.74 -3.40
C ILE A 44 2.23 20.23 -3.37
N GLN A 45 1.04 20.59 -3.86
CA GLN A 45 0.58 21.98 -3.86
C GLN A 45 0.47 22.54 -2.43
N VAL A 46 -0.13 21.79 -1.51
CA VAL A 46 -0.30 22.21 -0.10
C VAL A 46 1.03 22.28 0.65
N GLU A 47 1.95 21.36 0.38
CA GLU A 47 3.20 21.23 1.14
C GLU A 47 4.28 22.22 0.72
N SER A 48 4.35 22.55 -0.57
CA SER A 48 5.49 23.30 -1.12
C SER A 48 5.20 24.16 -2.34
N GLU A 49 3.96 24.18 -2.82
CA GLU A 49 3.60 24.82 -4.08
C GLU A 49 4.47 24.31 -5.26
N GLY A 50 4.84 23.03 -5.22
CA GLY A 50 5.70 22.40 -6.23
C GLY A 50 7.21 22.59 -6.03
N ASN A 51 7.65 23.31 -5.00
CA ASN A 51 9.07 23.57 -4.78
C ASN A 51 9.82 22.30 -4.30
N ALA A 52 10.50 21.64 -5.24
CA ALA A 52 11.32 20.46 -4.98
C ALA A 52 12.47 20.69 -3.98
N ARG A 53 12.85 21.94 -3.71
CA ARG A 53 13.93 22.31 -2.77
C ARG A 53 13.41 22.87 -1.44
N ALA A 54 12.10 22.83 -1.19
CA ALA A 54 11.51 23.35 0.05
C ALA A 54 12.07 22.66 1.30
N VAL A 55 12.34 23.42 2.35
CA VAL A 55 12.81 22.94 3.65
C VAL A 55 12.04 23.64 4.76
N LYS A 56 11.42 22.88 5.67
CA LYS A 56 10.72 23.40 6.85
C LYS A 56 11.03 22.51 8.05
N GLY A 57 11.86 23.01 8.96
CA GLY A 57 12.39 22.19 10.05
C GLY A 57 13.10 20.96 9.50
N ASN A 58 12.66 19.77 9.92
CA ASN A 58 13.22 18.50 9.44
C ASN A 58 12.57 17.98 8.14
N SER A 59 11.49 18.60 7.67
CA SER A 59 10.79 18.20 6.44
C SER A 59 11.45 18.81 5.20
N CYS A 60 11.59 18.02 4.14
CA CYS A 60 12.24 18.45 2.91
C CYS A 60 11.51 18.00 1.64
N GLY A 61 11.69 18.78 0.58
CA GLY A 61 11.21 18.51 -0.77
C GLY A 61 9.76 18.87 -1.01
N ALA A 62 9.29 18.55 -2.21
CA ALA A 62 7.97 18.96 -2.70
C ALA A 62 6.80 18.40 -1.86
N MET A 63 7.01 17.27 -1.20
CA MET A 63 6.01 16.62 -0.34
C MET A 63 6.36 16.70 1.16
N GLN A 64 7.33 17.54 1.53
CA GLN A 64 7.75 17.80 2.92
C GLN A 64 8.01 16.53 3.76
N ILE A 65 8.80 15.62 3.20
CA ILE A 65 9.09 14.31 3.80
C ILE A 65 10.06 14.44 4.99
N THR A 66 9.78 13.74 6.09
CA THR A 66 10.63 13.72 7.29
C THR A 66 11.68 12.60 7.26
N PRO A 67 12.75 12.67 8.07
CA PRO A 67 13.70 11.56 8.24
C PRO A 67 13.04 10.28 8.78
N VAL A 68 11.99 10.41 9.59
CA VAL A 68 11.23 9.27 10.14
C VAL A 68 10.52 8.51 9.01
N LEU A 69 9.88 9.22 8.08
CA LEU A 69 9.23 8.60 6.92
C LEU A 69 10.24 7.86 6.04
N VAL A 70 11.43 8.42 5.80
CA VAL A 70 12.50 7.74 5.05
C VAL A 70 12.93 6.44 5.74
N LYS A 71 13.13 6.48 7.08
CA LYS A 71 13.43 5.28 7.87
C LYS A 71 12.32 4.23 7.76
N ASP A 72 11.06 4.67 7.77
CA ASP A 72 9.91 3.79 7.68
C ASP A 72 9.76 3.14 6.29
N CYS A 73 9.97 3.89 5.22
CA CYS A 73 10.08 3.35 3.86
C CYS A 73 11.15 2.24 3.78
N ASN A 74 12.33 2.49 4.35
CA ASN A 74 13.42 1.51 4.36
C ASN A 74 13.09 0.28 5.22
N ARG A 75 12.37 0.46 6.33
CA ARG A 75 11.85 -0.65 7.15
C ARG A 75 10.88 -1.52 6.35
N ILE A 76 9.92 -0.92 5.65
CA ILE A 76 8.95 -1.63 4.80
C ILE A 76 9.66 -2.38 3.68
N LEU A 77 10.61 -1.75 2.99
CA LEU A 77 11.38 -2.39 1.92
C LEU A 77 12.15 -3.61 2.41
N ARG A 78 12.76 -3.53 3.60
CA ARG A 78 13.43 -4.66 4.24
C ARG A 78 12.46 -5.79 4.61
N MET A 79 11.28 -5.47 5.16
CA MET A 79 10.24 -6.48 5.44
C MET A 79 9.77 -7.20 4.16
N ARG A 80 9.80 -6.50 3.02
CA ARG A 80 9.48 -7.05 1.70
C ARG A 80 10.68 -7.71 1.00
N GLY A 81 11.83 -7.87 1.66
CA GLY A 81 13.03 -8.49 1.07
C GLY A 81 13.71 -7.67 -0.04
N SER A 82 13.35 -6.39 -0.22
CA SER A 82 13.97 -5.54 -1.24
C SER A 82 15.33 -5.03 -0.78
N ASN A 83 16.29 -4.93 -1.71
CA ASN A 83 17.60 -4.29 -1.49
C ASN A 83 17.58 -2.76 -1.70
N LYS A 84 16.50 -2.20 -2.26
CA LYS A 84 16.37 -0.75 -2.49
C LYS A 84 16.36 0.01 -1.16
N ARG A 85 17.10 1.12 -1.07
CA ARG A 85 17.07 2.03 0.10
C ARG A 85 16.96 3.48 -0.35
N TYR A 86 16.13 4.25 0.35
CA TYR A 86 16.04 5.70 0.21
C TYR A 86 17.01 6.38 1.17
N THR A 87 17.58 7.49 0.73
CA THR A 87 18.45 8.39 1.49
C THR A 87 17.70 9.68 1.83
N LEU A 88 18.26 10.51 2.72
CA LEU A 88 17.66 11.82 3.03
C LEU A 88 17.66 12.77 1.82
N ALA A 89 18.60 12.62 0.90
CA ALA A 89 18.67 13.42 -0.32
C ALA A 89 17.53 13.10 -1.29
N ASP A 90 17.00 11.87 -1.27
CA ASP A 90 15.92 11.44 -2.17
C ASP A 90 14.62 12.20 -1.97
N ARG A 91 14.45 12.87 -0.82
CA ARG A 91 13.31 13.73 -0.52
C ARG A 91 13.19 14.93 -1.48
N PHE A 92 14.30 15.38 -2.06
CA PHE A 92 14.31 16.49 -3.02
C PHE A 92 13.95 16.04 -4.45
N SER A 93 13.78 14.75 -4.70
CA SER A 93 13.30 14.23 -5.97
C SER A 93 11.79 14.01 -5.92
N ILE A 94 11.03 14.68 -6.80
CA ILE A 94 9.57 14.54 -6.87
C ILE A 94 9.19 13.08 -7.16
N SER A 95 9.86 12.43 -8.11
CA SER A 95 9.56 11.03 -8.47
C SER A 95 9.82 10.07 -7.30
N LYS A 96 10.93 10.25 -6.57
CA LYS A 96 11.21 9.42 -5.37
C LYS A 96 10.26 9.75 -4.22
N SER A 97 9.83 11.00 -4.07
CA SER A 97 8.83 11.41 -3.07
C SER A 97 7.49 10.73 -3.32
N ARG A 98 7.01 10.73 -4.57
CA ARG A 98 5.80 9.99 -4.99
C ARG A 98 5.95 8.49 -4.73
N ALA A 99 7.11 7.91 -5.05
CA ALA A 99 7.38 6.50 -4.78
C ALA A 99 7.38 6.17 -3.27
N MET A 100 7.88 7.06 -2.41
CA MET A 100 7.79 6.92 -0.95
C MET A 100 6.34 7.02 -0.46
N PHE A 101 5.54 7.95 -1.00
CA PHE A 101 4.10 8.04 -0.71
C PHE A 101 3.39 6.72 -1.02
N LEU A 102 3.54 6.20 -2.24
CA LEU A 102 2.91 4.95 -2.66
C LEU A 102 3.35 3.76 -1.81
N LEU A 103 4.63 3.71 -1.42
CA LEU A 103 5.14 2.65 -0.54
C LEU A 103 4.45 2.68 0.83
N ILE A 104 4.32 3.86 1.44
CA ILE A 104 3.61 4.05 2.71
C ILE A 104 2.13 3.65 2.58
N GLN A 105 1.43 4.13 1.54
CA GLN A 105 0.02 3.78 1.33
C GLN A 105 -0.18 2.28 1.12
N SER A 106 0.71 1.62 0.37
CA SER A 106 0.64 0.18 0.16
C SER A 106 0.82 -0.66 1.42
N PHE A 107 1.34 -0.08 2.51
CA PHE A 107 1.56 -0.79 3.78
C PHE A 107 0.49 -0.45 4.83
N TYR A 108 0.15 0.84 4.98
CA TYR A 108 -0.76 1.31 6.03
C TYR A 108 -2.20 1.54 5.58
N ASN A 109 -2.45 1.56 4.27
CA ASN A 109 -3.76 1.85 3.69
C ASN A 109 -4.13 0.87 2.56
N PRO A 110 -4.21 -0.45 2.85
CA PRO A 110 -4.42 -1.47 1.81
C PRO A 110 -5.81 -1.41 1.15
N GLN A 111 -6.77 -0.71 1.77
CA GLN A 111 -8.11 -0.45 1.22
C GLN A 111 -8.16 0.80 0.33
N ASN A 112 -7.04 1.53 0.16
CA ASN A 112 -6.94 2.75 -0.65
C ASN A 112 -7.92 3.86 -0.24
N ASN A 113 -8.10 4.08 1.06
CA ASN A 113 -8.93 5.18 1.56
C ASN A 113 -8.20 6.52 1.37
N VAL A 114 -8.72 7.39 0.50
CA VAL A 114 -8.11 8.69 0.18
C VAL A 114 -8.03 9.61 1.39
N GLU A 115 -9.09 9.68 2.19
CA GLU A 115 -9.09 10.55 3.37
C GLU A 115 -8.08 10.09 4.42
N GLN A 116 -7.98 8.77 4.66
CA GLN A 116 -6.94 8.19 5.51
C GLN A 116 -5.55 8.53 4.98
N ALA A 117 -5.33 8.43 3.67
CA ALA A 117 -4.03 8.75 3.05
C ALA A 117 -3.61 10.19 3.34
N ILE A 118 -4.54 11.14 3.15
CA ILE A 118 -4.30 12.57 3.35
C ILE A 118 -4.04 12.88 4.82
N ARG A 119 -4.88 12.35 5.73
CA ARG A 119 -4.74 12.59 7.17
C ARG A 119 -3.46 11.96 7.73
N ALA A 120 -3.14 10.72 7.34
CA ALA A 120 -1.92 10.05 7.76
C ALA A 120 -0.66 10.73 7.23
N TRP A 121 -0.71 11.37 6.05
CA TRP A 121 0.40 12.16 5.54
C TRP A 121 0.72 13.36 6.45
N ASN A 122 -0.30 14.00 7.00
CA ASN A 122 -0.15 15.14 7.91
C ASN A 122 0.19 14.76 9.35
N GLY A 123 -0.55 13.81 9.93
CA GLY A 123 -0.48 13.49 11.35
C GLY A 123 0.31 12.22 11.70
N GLY A 124 0.84 11.51 10.69
CA GLY A 124 1.40 10.16 10.88
C GLY A 124 0.31 9.12 11.17
N GLN A 125 0.70 7.88 11.50
CA GLN A 125 -0.24 6.75 11.62
C GLN A 125 -1.21 6.87 12.82
N ASN A 126 -0.87 7.69 13.82
CA ASN A 126 -1.69 7.92 15.02
C ASN A 126 -2.40 9.28 14.97
N TYR A 127 -2.76 9.76 13.77
CA TYR A 127 -3.45 11.03 13.62
C TYR A 127 -4.82 11.02 14.33
N THR A 128 -5.30 12.20 14.71
CA THR A 128 -6.70 12.38 15.10
C THR A 128 -7.44 13.16 14.03
N VAL A 129 -8.77 12.95 13.94
CA VAL A 129 -9.62 13.67 12.98
C VAL A 129 -9.53 15.19 13.22
N ALA A 130 -9.56 15.60 14.49
CA ALA A 130 -9.50 17.01 14.88
C ALA A 130 -8.18 17.67 14.45
N SER A 131 -7.03 17.03 14.68
CA SER A 131 -5.72 17.65 14.35
C SER A 131 -5.47 17.75 12.84
N THR A 132 -6.06 16.85 12.05
CA THR A 132 -5.82 16.77 10.61
C THR A 132 -6.92 17.41 9.76
N GLN A 133 -8.02 17.88 10.36
CA GLN A 133 -9.17 18.41 9.60
C GLN A 133 -8.77 19.57 8.69
N ARG A 134 -8.06 20.56 9.23
CA ARG A 134 -7.62 21.73 8.44
C ARG A 134 -6.73 21.33 7.27
N TYR A 135 -5.88 20.33 7.45
CA TYR A 135 -5.01 19.84 6.38
C TYR A 135 -5.81 19.12 5.30
N LEU A 136 -6.76 18.25 5.70
CA LEU A 136 -7.66 17.58 4.77
C LEU A 136 -8.42 18.57 3.89
N GLU A 137 -9.01 19.62 4.48
CA GLU A 137 -9.73 20.65 3.72
C GLU A 137 -8.83 21.38 2.73
N LYS A 138 -7.57 21.67 3.11
CA LYS A 138 -6.61 22.28 2.18
C LYS A 138 -6.35 21.39 0.97
N VAL A 139 -6.11 20.09 1.19
CA VAL A 139 -5.84 19.15 0.10
C VAL A 139 -7.08 18.94 -0.77
N LYS A 140 -8.28 18.81 -0.18
CA LYS A 140 -9.54 18.66 -0.92
C LYS A 140 -9.79 19.83 -1.88
N ARG A 141 -9.42 21.07 -1.52
CA ARG A 141 -9.52 22.25 -2.41
C ARG A 141 -8.60 22.23 -3.63
N HIS A 142 -7.57 21.38 -3.64
CA HIS A 142 -6.70 21.18 -4.81
C HIS A 142 -6.99 19.86 -5.54
N LEU A 143 -7.90 19.04 -5.02
CA LEU A 143 -8.26 17.74 -5.57
C LEU A 143 -9.56 17.76 -6.40
N TYR A 144 -10.48 18.66 -6.04
CA TYR A 144 -11.80 18.83 -6.65
C TYR A 144 -11.98 20.24 -7.20
#